data_AF-A0A848FUK7-F1
#
_entry.id   AF-A0A848FUK7-F1
#
_cell.length_a   1.000
_cell.length_b   1.000
_cell.length_c   1.000
_cell.angle_alpha   90.00
_cell.angle_beta   90.00
_cell.angle_gamma   90.00
#
_symmetry.space_group_name_H-M   'P 1'
#
loop_
_entity.id
_entity.type
_entity.pdbx_description
1 polymer ?
#
loop_
_entity_poly.entity_id
_entity_poly.type
_entity_poly.pdbx_seq_one_letter_code
_entity_poly.pdbx_strand_id
1 'polypeptide(L)'
;MRRIFVAIALCAGLSTLISSCGNQTAKTDEVAAQTNAADSSVTSQWKLGVQFWTFHMFPFTTALEKADSAGIKNIEAYLGQPIGGDSKDTFNLRLSAEGRQKLKALLQSKGITMVAFGVVQPGNDVEWKQTFDLARDMGVSYITAEPKKEHWHIADSLAGVYNIPIAIHDHPYPNAYAHPDSVIAAMKGHPNLYACADLGHWARNGLDVKECLQKLEGRIIGSHLKDIVTFNDTKAADTIPGKGVIKFPEVFAEFKRQGFKGMFSIEHESNWYNNVPDVKEIVGYYNEQVKALK
;
A
#
# COMPACT_ATOMS: atom_id res chain seq x y z
N MET A 1 -43.44 -22.77 -36.23
CA MET A 1 -43.71 -23.84 -37.22
C MET A 1 -42.93 -23.49 -38.49
N ARG A 2 -41.80 -24.15 -38.80
CA ARG A 2 -41.65 -25.20 -39.85
C ARG A 2 -42.17 -24.70 -41.21
N ARG A 3 -41.41 -24.61 -42.32
CA ARG A 3 -40.36 -25.51 -42.85
C ARG A 3 -39.42 -24.83 -43.86
N ILE A 4 -38.24 -25.45 -43.98
CA ILE A 4 -37.14 -25.32 -44.96
C ILE A 4 -37.51 -26.02 -46.30
N PHE A 5 -36.90 -25.60 -47.43
CA PHE A 5 -36.16 -26.38 -48.47
C PHE A 5 -36.02 -25.55 -49.77
N VAL A 6 -34.81 -25.05 -50.10
CA VAL A 6 -33.78 -25.55 -51.07
C VAL A 6 -34.11 -25.36 -52.56
N ALA A 7 -33.23 -24.64 -53.28
CA ALA A 7 -32.88 -24.90 -54.68
C ALA A 7 -31.49 -24.32 -55.03
N ILE A 8 -30.74 -25.08 -55.83
CA ILE A 8 -29.34 -24.96 -56.26
C ILE A 8 -29.31 -24.51 -57.74
N ALA A 9 -28.31 -23.71 -58.17
CA ALA A 9 -27.57 -23.79 -59.46
C ALA A 9 -26.63 -22.57 -59.61
N LEU A 10 -25.30 -22.72 -59.66
CA LEU A 10 -24.38 -23.10 -60.77
C LEU A 10 -23.96 -21.92 -61.68
N CYS A 11 -22.66 -21.58 -61.68
CA CYS A 11 -21.91 -21.21 -62.89
C CYS A 11 -20.39 -21.30 -62.65
N ALA A 12 -19.70 -21.80 -63.68
CA ALA A 12 -18.29 -22.20 -63.73
C ALA A 12 -17.47 -21.26 -64.65
N GLY A 13 -16.13 -21.37 -64.57
CA GLY A 13 -15.16 -20.78 -65.51
C GLY A 13 -13.84 -20.45 -64.82
N LEU A 14 -12.90 -21.39 -64.62
CA LEU A 14 -11.90 -21.93 -65.56
C LEU A 14 -10.84 -20.89 -65.98
N SER A 15 -9.58 -21.09 -65.55
CA SER A 15 -8.34 -20.87 -66.35
C SER A 15 -7.08 -21.23 -65.55
N THR A 16 -6.38 -22.29 -66.01
CA THR A 16 -4.90 -22.45 -66.16
C THR A 16 -3.98 -22.40 -64.92
N LEU A 17 -2.87 -23.13 -64.78
CA LEU A 17 -2.09 -24.05 -65.63
C LEU A 17 -1.10 -24.84 -64.72
N ILE A 18 -0.40 -25.79 -65.33
CA ILE A 18 0.27 -26.96 -64.75
C ILE A 18 1.68 -26.67 -64.19
N SER A 19 2.01 -27.46 -63.17
CA SER A 19 3.31 -27.87 -62.58
C SER A 19 4.64 -27.40 -63.17
N SER A 20 5.55 -27.03 -62.25
CA SER A 20 6.97 -27.40 -62.34
C SER A 20 7.52 -27.68 -60.94
N CYS A 21 8.02 -28.90 -60.71
CA CYS A 21 8.82 -29.24 -59.53
C CYS A 21 10.26 -28.78 -59.75
N GLY A 22 10.79 -27.99 -58.81
CA GLY A 22 12.20 -27.59 -58.79
C GLY A 22 12.63 -27.30 -57.35
N ASN A 23 13.48 -28.18 -56.85
CA ASN A 23 13.96 -28.29 -55.47
C ASN A 23 14.77 -27.05 -55.05
N GLN A 24 14.27 -26.23 -54.13
CA GLN A 24 15.09 -25.32 -53.32
C GLN A 24 14.52 -25.20 -51.90
N THR A 25 15.37 -25.57 -50.95
CA THR A 25 15.22 -25.39 -49.49
C THR A 25 14.79 -23.96 -49.16
N ALA A 26 13.52 -23.77 -48.82
CA ALA A 26 13.03 -22.54 -48.20
C ALA A 26 13.25 -22.63 -46.69
N LYS A 27 14.14 -21.77 -46.18
CA LYS A 27 14.21 -21.42 -44.76
C LYS A 27 12.82 -20.92 -44.34
N THR A 28 12.20 -21.62 -43.41
CA THR A 28 11.10 -21.06 -42.62
C THR A 28 11.70 -19.99 -41.72
N ASP A 29 11.60 -18.73 -42.16
CA ASP A 29 11.75 -17.59 -41.27
C ASP A 29 10.55 -17.62 -40.30
N GLU A 30 10.76 -18.25 -39.14
CA GLU A 30 9.97 -18.01 -37.95
C GLU A 30 10.09 -16.52 -37.63
N VAL A 31 9.09 -15.74 -38.06
CA VAL A 31 8.84 -14.42 -37.52
C VAL A 31 8.38 -14.65 -36.08
N ALA A 32 9.35 -14.76 -35.19
CA ALA A 32 9.14 -14.67 -33.76
C ALA A 32 8.36 -13.37 -33.52
N ALA A 33 7.08 -13.51 -33.19
CA ALA A 33 6.32 -12.44 -32.60
C ALA A 33 7.07 -12.06 -31.32
N GLN A 34 7.89 -11.01 -31.39
CA GLN A 34 8.38 -10.31 -30.22
C GLN A 34 7.15 -9.71 -29.55
N THR A 35 6.54 -10.50 -28.66
CA THR A 35 5.75 -9.96 -27.58
C THR A 35 6.71 -9.16 -26.71
N ASN A 36 6.89 -7.88 -27.02
CA ASN A 36 7.27 -6.88 -26.03
C ASN A 36 6.09 -6.76 -25.05
N ALA A 37 5.84 -7.82 -24.29
CA ALA A 37 5.19 -7.69 -23.00
C ALA A 37 6.21 -6.97 -22.15
N ALA A 38 6.07 -5.64 -22.04
CA ALA A 38 6.69 -4.91 -20.95
C ALA A 38 6.29 -5.68 -19.69
N ASP A 39 7.26 -6.34 -19.08
CA ASP A 39 7.11 -7.05 -17.83
C ASP A 39 6.65 -6.01 -16.81
N SER A 40 5.33 -5.89 -16.64
CA SER A 40 4.72 -4.99 -15.67
C SER A 40 4.91 -5.66 -14.31
N SER A 41 6.17 -5.70 -13.86
CA SER A 41 6.56 -6.27 -12.59
C SER A 41 5.64 -5.68 -11.52
N VAL A 42 5.01 -6.50 -10.68
CA VAL A 42 4.06 -6.01 -9.65
C VAL A 42 4.62 -4.89 -8.78
N THR A 43 5.96 -4.80 -8.66
CA THR A 43 6.68 -3.72 -7.99
C THR A 43 6.46 -2.33 -8.60
N SER A 44 6.02 -2.22 -9.86
CA SER A 44 5.64 -0.94 -10.48
C SER A 44 4.32 -0.38 -9.93
N GLN A 45 3.54 -1.21 -9.24
CA GLN A 45 2.30 -0.81 -8.56
C GLN A 45 2.55 -0.45 -7.09
N TRP A 46 3.77 -0.64 -6.58
CA TRP A 46 4.11 -0.28 -5.21
C TRP A 46 4.21 1.24 -5.08
N LYS A 47 3.68 1.75 -3.98
CA LYS A 47 3.85 3.15 -3.58
C LYS A 47 4.86 3.20 -2.44
N LEU A 48 5.83 4.11 -2.54
CA LEU A 48 6.55 4.58 -1.37
C LEU A 48 5.86 5.84 -0.84
N GLY A 49 5.61 5.86 0.46
CA GLY A 49 5.05 6.99 1.17
C GLY A 49 5.76 7.24 2.50
N VAL A 50 5.25 8.20 3.26
CA VAL A 50 5.71 8.47 4.63
C VAL A 50 4.52 8.58 5.55
N GLN A 51 4.61 7.91 6.71
CA GLN A 51 3.74 8.08 7.85
C GLN A 51 4.15 9.38 8.53
N PHE A 52 3.22 10.35 8.60
CA PHE A 52 3.47 11.69 9.14
C PHE A 52 3.83 11.73 10.63
N TRP A 53 3.67 10.62 11.36
CA TRP A 53 4.26 10.43 12.69
C TRP A 53 5.78 10.60 12.67
N THR A 54 6.43 10.21 11.57
CA THR A 54 7.85 10.54 11.31
C THR A 54 8.14 12.03 11.51
N PHE A 55 7.20 12.92 11.16
CA PHE A 55 7.35 14.37 11.27
C PHE A 55 6.40 15.00 12.30
N HIS A 56 5.93 14.27 13.31
CA HIS A 56 4.92 14.73 14.27
C HIS A 56 5.34 15.94 15.11
N MET A 57 6.65 16.21 15.20
CA MET A 57 7.18 17.41 15.86
C MET A 57 6.91 18.71 15.07
N PHE A 58 6.32 18.59 13.88
CA PHE A 58 6.05 19.70 12.99
C PHE A 58 4.58 19.73 12.54
N PRO A 59 4.05 20.91 12.20
CA PRO A 59 2.73 21.01 11.58
C PRO A 59 2.66 20.28 10.23
N PHE A 60 1.44 19.95 9.81
CA PHE A 60 1.16 19.22 8.58
C PHE A 60 1.77 19.90 7.34
N THR A 61 1.72 21.23 7.24
CA THR A 61 2.35 21.99 6.15
C THR A 61 3.86 21.74 6.06
N THR A 62 4.55 21.73 7.20
CA THR A 62 5.99 21.47 7.26
C THR A 62 6.30 20.00 7.02
N ALA A 63 5.47 19.08 7.51
CA ALA A 63 5.59 17.65 7.20
C ALA A 63 5.47 17.38 5.69
N LEU A 64 4.55 18.07 4.99
CA LEU A 64 4.44 18.02 3.53
C LEU A 64 5.70 18.51 2.82
N GLU A 65 6.29 19.62 3.27
CA GLU A 65 7.55 20.13 2.70
C GLU A 65 8.70 19.16 2.91
N LYS A 66 8.78 18.53 4.08
CA LYS A 66 9.78 17.51 4.40
C LYS A 66 9.63 16.29 3.48
N ALA A 67 8.42 15.76 3.35
CA ALA A 67 8.11 14.64 2.44
C ALA A 67 8.46 14.98 0.98
N ASP A 68 8.03 16.15 0.51
CA ASP A 68 8.30 16.65 -0.85
C ASP A 68 9.81 16.78 -1.12
N SER A 69 10.56 17.33 -0.16
CA SER A 69 12.02 17.48 -0.26
C SER A 69 12.76 16.14 -0.34
N ALA A 70 12.15 15.05 0.13
CA ALA A 70 12.65 13.69 0.04
C ALA A 70 12.17 12.95 -1.23
N GLY A 71 11.42 13.62 -2.11
CA GLY A 71 10.88 13.04 -3.34
C GLY A 71 9.65 12.15 -3.15
N ILE A 72 9.01 12.22 -1.97
CA ILE A 72 7.86 11.37 -1.63
C ILE A 72 6.56 12.08 -2.03
N LYS A 73 5.69 11.36 -2.76
CA LYS A 73 4.40 11.85 -3.27
C LYS A 73 3.17 11.13 -2.70
N ASN A 74 3.38 10.18 -1.81
CA ASN A 74 2.32 9.48 -1.09
C ASN A 74 2.51 9.68 0.41
N ILE A 75 1.43 9.89 1.15
CA ILE A 75 1.51 10.05 2.60
C ILE A 75 0.45 9.21 3.30
N GLU A 76 0.75 8.89 4.55
CA GLU A 76 -0.20 8.44 5.54
C GLU A 76 -0.23 9.46 6.68
N ALA A 77 -1.40 10.05 6.93
CA ALA A 77 -1.54 11.06 7.97
C ALA A 77 -1.93 10.44 9.32
N TYR A 78 -1.61 11.09 10.44
CA TYR A 78 -2.12 10.71 11.76
C TYR A 78 -3.05 11.78 12.32
N LEU A 79 -4.06 11.36 13.10
CA LEU A 79 -4.97 12.31 13.72
C LEU A 79 -4.29 13.05 14.88
N GLY A 80 -4.46 14.37 14.92
CA GLY A 80 -3.90 15.24 15.95
C GLY A 80 -2.82 16.19 15.45
N GLN A 81 -2.39 16.09 14.20
CA GLN A 81 -1.38 17.00 13.65
C GLN A 81 -1.98 18.39 13.36
N PRO A 82 -1.45 19.48 13.94
CA PRO A 82 -1.87 20.84 13.60
C PRO A 82 -1.62 21.11 12.10
N ILE A 83 -2.53 21.76 11.40
CA ILE A 83 -2.33 22.05 9.97
C ILE A 83 -1.12 22.97 9.77
N GLY A 84 -1.01 24.02 10.58
CA GLY A 84 0.04 25.03 10.46
C GLY A 84 -0.26 26.14 9.46
N GLY A 85 0.73 27.01 9.26
CA GLY A 85 0.56 28.28 8.54
C GLY A 85 -0.42 29.19 9.27
N ASP A 86 -1.35 29.77 8.51
CA ASP A 86 -2.46 30.61 8.99
C ASP A 86 -3.68 29.81 9.49
N SER A 87 -3.64 28.46 9.44
CA SER A 87 -4.76 27.64 9.91
C SER A 87 -4.74 27.44 11.43
N LYS A 88 -5.92 27.50 12.06
CA LYS A 88 -6.14 27.10 13.46
C LYS A 88 -6.65 25.66 13.59
N ASP A 89 -6.86 24.97 12.47
CA ASP A 89 -7.36 23.61 12.46
C ASP A 89 -6.27 22.59 12.77
N THR A 90 -6.72 21.42 13.18
CA THR A 90 -5.92 20.21 13.39
C THR A 90 -6.52 19.10 12.54
N PHE A 91 -5.70 18.28 11.91
CA PHE A 91 -6.20 17.10 11.19
C PHE A 91 -6.75 16.08 12.20
N ASN A 92 -8.06 16.09 12.40
CA ASN A 92 -8.77 15.20 13.32
C ASN A 92 -10.23 15.01 12.86
N LEU A 93 -11.03 14.23 13.60
CA LEU A 93 -12.44 13.96 13.27
C LEU A 93 -13.34 15.21 13.24
N ARG A 94 -12.89 16.32 13.83
CA ARG A 94 -13.60 17.61 13.92
C ARG A 94 -13.06 18.65 12.94
N LEU A 95 -12.19 18.26 12.00
CA LEU A 95 -11.62 19.15 10.99
C LEU A 95 -12.72 19.98 10.31
N SER A 96 -12.57 21.31 10.29
CA SER A 96 -13.58 22.19 9.69
C SER A 96 -13.69 22.00 8.16
N ALA A 97 -14.75 22.52 7.54
CA ALA A 97 -14.86 22.51 6.07
C ALA A 97 -13.72 23.31 5.41
N GLU A 98 -13.33 24.43 6.01
CA GLU A 98 -12.22 25.28 5.58
C GLU A 98 -10.89 24.53 5.70
N GLY A 99 -10.69 23.82 6.82
CA GLY A 99 -9.52 22.97 7.06
C GLY A 99 -9.40 21.83 6.04
N ARG A 100 -10.53 21.17 5.70
CA ARG A 100 -10.58 20.15 4.63
C ARG A 100 -10.17 20.72 3.27
N GLN A 101 -10.76 21.85 2.88
CA GLN A 101 -10.43 22.50 1.62
C GLN A 101 -8.95 22.91 1.56
N LYS A 102 -8.43 23.45 2.66
CA LYS A 102 -7.03 23.83 2.78
C LYS A 102 -6.08 22.64 2.64
N LEU A 103 -6.33 21.53 3.33
CA LEU A 103 -5.51 20.33 3.20
C LEU A 103 -5.54 19.77 1.77
N LYS A 104 -6.74 19.69 1.17
CA LYS A 104 -6.89 19.25 -0.23
C LYS A 104 -6.11 20.14 -1.20
N ALA A 105 -6.18 21.46 -1.03
CA ALA A 105 -5.42 22.41 -1.84
C ALA A 105 -3.90 22.27 -1.64
N LEU A 106 -3.43 22.13 -0.40
CA LEU A 106 -2.02 21.91 -0.09
C LEU A 106 -1.49 20.63 -0.75
N LEU A 107 -2.22 19.52 -0.59
CA LEU A 107 -1.90 18.22 -1.22
C LEU A 107 -1.83 18.36 -2.74
N GLN A 108 -2.86 18.95 -3.35
CA GLN A 108 -2.94 19.17 -4.80
C GLN A 108 -1.77 20.04 -5.31
N SER A 109 -1.46 21.14 -4.63
CA SER A 109 -0.39 22.07 -5.05
C SER A 109 1.00 21.42 -5.10
N LYS A 110 1.22 20.36 -4.30
CA LYS A 110 2.49 19.62 -4.23
C LYS A 110 2.47 18.31 -5.04
N GLY A 111 1.33 17.97 -5.63
CA GLY A 111 1.10 16.67 -6.27
C GLY A 111 1.26 15.50 -5.29
N ILE A 112 0.90 15.70 -4.02
CA ILE A 112 0.98 14.69 -2.96
C ILE A 112 -0.39 14.07 -2.76
N THR A 113 -0.45 12.74 -2.68
CA THR A 113 -1.67 11.98 -2.40
C THR A 113 -1.67 11.48 -0.95
N MET A 114 -2.73 11.78 -0.21
CA MET A 114 -2.99 11.10 1.06
C MET A 114 -3.60 9.73 0.77
N VAL A 115 -2.78 8.68 0.87
CA VAL A 115 -3.19 7.31 0.55
C VAL A 115 -3.98 6.69 1.69
N ALA A 116 -3.61 7.02 2.93
CA ALA A 116 -4.24 6.52 4.14
C ALA A 116 -4.20 7.57 5.26
N PHE A 117 -4.93 7.30 6.33
CA PHE A 117 -4.62 7.89 7.62
C PHE A 117 -4.79 6.86 8.74
N GLY A 118 -4.07 7.08 9.84
CA GLY A 118 -4.03 6.23 11.01
C GLY A 118 -2.80 6.52 11.87
N VAL A 119 -2.53 5.74 12.91
CA VAL A 119 -3.34 4.62 13.38
C VAL A 119 -4.48 5.13 14.26
N VAL A 120 -5.73 4.74 13.97
CA VAL A 120 -6.91 5.14 14.77
C VAL A 120 -7.46 4.00 15.63
N GLN A 121 -8.00 4.34 16.79
CA GLN A 121 -8.78 3.42 17.62
C GLN A 121 -10.08 4.11 18.07
N PRO A 122 -11.09 4.23 17.19
CA PRO A 122 -12.38 4.83 17.55
C PRO A 122 -13.03 4.10 18.73
N GLY A 123 -13.56 4.89 19.67
CA GLY A 123 -14.07 4.42 20.95
C GLY A 123 -15.53 3.97 20.95
N ASN A 124 -16.28 4.24 19.88
CA ASN A 124 -17.70 3.90 19.73
C ASN A 124 -18.15 4.01 18.26
N ASP A 125 -19.38 3.57 17.96
CA ASP A 125 -19.97 3.58 16.63
C ASP A 125 -20.04 4.98 15.98
N VAL A 126 -20.25 6.02 16.78
CA VAL A 126 -20.29 7.41 16.28
C VAL A 126 -18.92 7.84 15.77
N GLU A 127 -17.87 7.57 16.54
CA GLU A 127 -16.49 7.86 16.15
C GLU A 127 -16.05 7.02 14.95
N TRP A 128 -16.47 5.76 14.86
CA TRP A 128 -16.24 4.95 13.66
C TRP A 128 -16.86 5.57 12.42
N LYS A 129 -18.14 5.95 12.49
CA LYS A 129 -18.80 6.62 11.38
C LYS A 129 -18.10 7.93 10.99
N GLN A 130 -17.71 8.76 11.97
CA GLN A 130 -16.97 10.00 11.72
C GLN A 130 -15.61 9.74 11.04
N THR A 131 -14.92 8.67 11.45
CA THR A 131 -13.66 8.23 10.83
C THR A 131 -13.87 7.92 9.35
N PHE A 132 -14.90 7.16 9.02
CA PHE A 132 -15.25 6.83 7.64
C PHE A 132 -15.74 8.03 6.81
N ASP A 133 -16.50 8.95 7.42
CA ASP A 133 -16.90 10.20 6.77
C ASP A 133 -15.68 11.08 6.44
N LEU A 134 -14.70 11.18 7.35
CA LEU A 134 -13.43 11.85 7.08
C LEU A 134 -12.63 11.14 5.98
N ALA A 135 -12.56 9.81 6.02
CA ALA A 135 -11.86 9.01 5.01
C ALA A 135 -12.42 9.21 3.61
N ARG A 136 -13.75 9.17 3.46
CA ARG A 136 -14.41 9.46 2.18
C ARG A 136 -14.15 10.90 1.73
N ASP A 137 -14.21 11.86 2.64
CA ASP A 137 -13.97 13.27 2.29
C ASP A 137 -12.53 13.48 1.80
N MET A 138 -11.54 12.92 2.49
CA MET A 138 -10.13 13.05 2.13
C MET A 138 -9.72 12.17 0.94
N GLY A 139 -10.57 11.21 0.54
CA GLY A 139 -10.35 10.35 -0.62
C GLY A 139 -9.25 9.31 -0.40
N VAL A 140 -9.07 8.85 0.85
CA VAL A 140 -8.04 7.83 1.17
C VAL A 140 -8.44 6.45 0.63
N SER A 141 -7.46 5.61 0.35
CA SER A 141 -7.64 4.25 -0.16
C SER A 141 -7.94 3.23 0.94
N TYR A 142 -7.48 3.46 2.15
CA TYR A 142 -7.74 2.63 3.33
C TYR A 142 -7.54 3.45 4.62
N ILE A 143 -8.01 2.91 5.74
CA ILE A 143 -7.79 3.46 7.09
C ILE A 143 -6.89 2.50 7.86
N THR A 144 -5.81 2.99 8.46
CA THR A 144 -4.98 2.20 9.36
C THR A 144 -5.54 2.29 10.79
N ALA A 145 -5.85 1.17 11.43
CA ALA A 145 -6.55 1.16 12.70
C ALA A 145 -6.17 0.01 13.63
N GLU A 146 -6.54 0.14 14.90
CA GLU A 146 -6.48 -0.93 15.92
C GLU A 146 -7.85 -1.07 16.57
N PRO A 147 -8.85 -1.64 15.86
CA PRO A 147 -10.20 -1.74 16.38
C PRO A 147 -10.21 -2.54 17.69
N LYS A 148 -11.04 -2.17 18.67
CA LYS A 148 -11.29 -3.08 19.80
C LYS A 148 -12.07 -4.31 19.33
N LYS A 149 -11.98 -5.42 20.06
CA LYS A 149 -12.65 -6.67 19.67
C LYS A 149 -14.16 -6.50 19.53
N GLU A 150 -14.78 -5.77 20.44
CA GLU A 150 -16.19 -5.41 20.41
C GLU A 150 -16.57 -4.54 19.20
N HIS A 151 -15.60 -3.91 18.54
CA HIS A 151 -15.81 -3.06 17.37
C HIS A 151 -15.52 -3.74 16.03
N TRP A 152 -15.06 -5.00 15.98
CA TRP A 152 -14.73 -5.66 14.72
C TRP A 152 -15.90 -5.65 13.73
N HIS A 153 -17.12 -5.95 14.20
CA HIS A 153 -18.29 -6.01 13.33
C HIS A 153 -18.67 -4.64 12.75
N ILE A 154 -18.70 -3.59 13.57
CA ILE A 154 -19.05 -2.25 13.09
C ILE A 154 -17.96 -1.69 12.16
N ALA A 155 -16.68 -1.94 12.47
CA ALA A 155 -15.55 -1.54 11.65
C ALA A 155 -15.61 -2.19 10.27
N ASP A 156 -15.83 -3.51 10.20
CA ASP A 156 -15.98 -4.27 8.96
C ASP A 156 -17.22 -3.85 8.14
N SER A 157 -18.36 -3.67 8.81
CA SER A 157 -19.61 -3.26 8.19
C SER A 157 -19.49 -1.88 7.52
N LEU A 158 -18.94 -0.89 8.25
CA LEU A 158 -18.70 0.44 7.69
C LEU A 158 -17.65 0.42 6.58
N ALA A 159 -16.60 -0.39 6.69
CA ALA A 159 -15.63 -0.56 5.62
C ALA A 159 -16.29 -1.03 4.32
N GLY A 160 -17.24 -1.96 4.41
CA GLY A 160 -18.05 -2.41 3.28
C GLY A 160 -18.98 -1.33 2.72
N VAL A 161 -19.71 -0.62 3.59
CA VAL A 161 -20.64 0.46 3.19
C VAL A 161 -19.92 1.61 2.49
N TYR A 162 -18.76 2.01 3.00
CA TYR A 162 -17.97 3.10 2.44
C TYR A 162 -17.06 2.66 1.30
N ASN A 163 -16.88 1.35 1.09
CA ASN A 163 -15.89 0.77 0.19
C ASN A 163 -14.47 1.30 0.46
N ILE A 164 -14.13 1.39 1.75
CA ILE A 164 -12.81 1.80 2.24
C ILE A 164 -12.37 0.72 3.23
N PRO A 165 -11.42 -0.17 2.87
CA PRO A 165 -10.98 -1.22 3.77
C PRO A 165 -10.22 -0.65 4.98
N ILE A 166 -10.15 -1.46 6.04
CA ILE A 166 -9.32 -1.19 7.22
C ILE A 166 -8.05 -2.03 7.14
N ALA A 167 -6.90 -1.41 7.38
CA ALA A 167 -5.63 -2.07 7.59
C ALA A 167 -5.33 -2.11 9.11
N ILE A 168 -5.41 -3.28 9.73
CA ILE A 168 -5.12 -3.47 11.15
C ILE A 168 -3.62 -3.35 11.37
N HIS A 169 -3.21 -2.38 12.18
CA HIS A 169 -1.81 -2.15 12.55
C HIS A 169 -1.42 -3.00 13.76
N ASP A 170 -0.24 -3.63 13.69
CA ASP A 170 0.35 -4.32 14.83
C ASP A 170 1.27 -3.40 15.65
N HIS A 171 1.46 -3.70 16.93
CA HIS A 171 2.38 -2.98 17.81
C HIS A 171 3.14 -3.96 18.71
N PRO A 172 4.25 -3.56 19.36
CA PRO A 172 4.98 -4.42 20.27
C PRO A 172 4.14 -4.83 21.47
N TYR A 173 4.49 -5.93 22.12
CA TYR A 173 3.84 -6.32 23.37
C TYR A 173 4.01 -5.25 24.47
N PRO A 174 2.97 -4.97 25.27
CA PRO A 174 1.61 -5.53 25.21
C PRO A 174 0.70 -4.78 24.22
N ASN A 175 0.15 -5.49 23.23
CA ASN A 175 -0.89 -4.99 22.32
C ASN A 175 -1.77 -6.16 21.83
N ALA A 176 -3.05 -5.91 21.53
CA ALA A 176 -3.99 -6.92 21.04
C ALA A 176 -3.60 -7.50 19.67
N TYR A 177 -2.90 -6.72 18.85
CA TYR A 177 -2.47 -7.04 17.49
C TYR A 177 -0.99 -7.35 17.37
N ALA A 178 -0.29 -7.63 18.48
CA ALA A 178 1.15 -7.84 18.51
C ALA A 178 1.70 -9.03 17.71
N HIS A 179 0.84 -9.89 17.17
CA HIS A 179 1.23 -11.08 16.41
C HIS A 179 0.30 -11.25 15.19
N PRO A 180 0.79 -11.71 14.01
CA PRO A 180 -0.05 -11.91 12.83
C PRO A 180 -1.29 -12.77 13.10
N ASP A 181 -1.19 -13.76 14.00
CA ASP A 181 -2.32 -14.63 14.37
C ASP A 181 -3.49 -13.87 15.01
N SER A 182 -3.24 -12.80 15.78
CA SER A 182 -4.33 -12.01 16.36
C SER A 182 -4.98 -11.09 15.31
N VAL A 183 -4.22 -10.64 14.32
CA VAL A 183 -4.76 -9.95 13.15
C VAL A 183 -5.64 -10.91 12.32
N ILE A 184 -5.17 -12.12 12.03
CA ILE A 184 -5.94 -13.16 11.33
C ILE A 184 -7.23 -13.49 12.08
N ALA A 185 -7.18 -13.57 13.41
CA ALA A 185 -8.35 -13.81 14.24
C ALA A 185 -9.40 -12.68 14.09
N ALA A 186 -8.97 -11.42 14.02
CA ALA A 186 -9.86 -10.28 13.78
C ALA A 186 -10.47 -10.33 12.37
N MET A 187 -9.74 -10.79 11.34
CA MET A 187 -10.26 -10.91 9.97
C MET A 187 -11.29 -12.03 9.80
N LYS A 188 -11.34 -13.03 10.69
CA LYS A 188 -12.24 -14.18 10.54
C LYS A 188 -13.70 -13.73 10.63
N GLY A 189 -14.41 -13.80 9.52
CA GLY A 189 -15.80 -13.34 9.39
C GLY A 189 -15.95 -11.84 9.09
N HIS A 190 -14.83 -11.14 8.86
CA HIS A 190 -14.77 -9.70 8.60
C HIS A 190 -13.98 -9.44 7.31
N PRO A 191 -14.63 -9.57 6.12
CA PRO A 191 -13.95 -9.57 4.83
C PRO A 191 -13.24 -8.25 4.49
N ASN A 192 -13.65 -7.13 5.08
CA ASN A 192 -13.12 -5.78 4.82
C ASN A 192 -11.99 -5.38 5.77
N LEU A 193 -11.60 -6.26 6.70
CA LEU A 193 -10.43 -6.09 7.56
C LEU A 193 -9.21 -6.76 6.93
N TYR A 194 -8.13 -6.00 6.80
CA TYR A 194 -6.84 -6.38 6.23
C TYR A 194 -5.73 -6.05 7.24
N ALA A 195 -4.47 -6.29 6.89
CA ALA A 195 -3.31 -5.94 7.69
C ALA A 195 -2.61 -4.69 7.16
N CYS A 196 -2.19 -3.82 8.09
CA CYS A 196 -1.04 -2.95 7.90
C CYS A 196 0.14 -3.65 8.57
N ALA A 197 1.08 -4.17 7.79
CA ALA A 197 2.23 -4.90 8.32
C ALA A 197 3.30 -3.92 8.82
N ASP A 198 3.45 -3.74 10.13
CA ASP A 198 4.59 -3.03 10.70
C ASP A 198 5.77 -3.99 10.88
N LEU A 199 6.78 -3.79 10.04
CA LEU A 199 7.91 -4.70 9.93
C LEU A 199 8.79 -4.64 11.19
N GLY A 200 8.91 -3.47 11.81
CA GLY A 200 9.71 -3.26 13.01
C GLY A 200 9.05 -3.82 14.25
N HIS A 201 7.74 -3.67 14.39
CA HIS A 201 7.01 -4.17 15.55
C HIS A 201 7.02 -5.71 15.65
N TRP A 202 6.95 -6.43 14.54
CA TRP A 202 7.18 -7.88 14.56
C TRP A 202 8.62 -8.25 14.96
N ALA A 203 9.64 -7.58 14.42
CA ALA A 203 11.02 -7.84 14.80
C ALA A 203 11.30 -7.52 16.28
N ARG A 204 10.66 -6.46 16.82
CA ARG A 204 10.68 -6.11 18.25
C ARG A 204 10.10 -7.22 19.13
N ASN A 205 9.08 -7.91 18.63
CA ASN A 205 8.45 -9.05 19.31
C ASN A 205 9.19 -10.38 19.07
N GLY A 206 10.36 -10.36 18.41
CA GLY A 206 11.16 -11.56 18.15
C GLY A 206 10.54 -12.48 17.09
N LEU A 207 9.70 -11.93 16.22
CA LEU A 207 9.06 -12.67 15.13
C LEU A 207 9.87 -12.49 13.84
N ASP A 208 10.03 -13.58 13.08
CA ASP A 208 10.57 -13.48 11.73
C ASP A 208 9.59 -12.74 10.82
N VAL A 209 10.03 -11.59 10.29
CA VAL A 209 9.18 -10.68 9.51
C VAL A 209 8.64 -11.36 8.26
N LYS A 210 9.44 -12.20 7.59
CA LYS A 210 9.00 -12.90 6.38
C LYS A 210 7.95 -13.95 6.70
N GLU A 211 8.13 -14.71 7.80
CA GLU A 211 7.11 -15.66 8.26
C GLU A 211 5.80 -14.97 8.64
N CYS A 212 5.87 -13.79 9.27
CA CYS A 212 4.68 -12.98 9.54
C CYS A 212 3.96 -12.57 8.25
N LEU A 213 4.71 -12.13 7.23
CA LEU A 213 4.13 -11.81 5.92
C LEU A 213 3.48 -13.03 5.27
N GLN A 214 4.13 -14.19 5.30
CA GLN A 214 3.60 -15.43 4.73
C GLN A 214 2.28 -15.85 5.39
N LYS A 215 2.15 -15.69 6.72
CA LYS A 215 0.89 -15.94 7.44
C LYS A 215 -0.26 -15.04 6.98
N LEU A 216 0.05 -13.82 6.50
CA LEU A 216 -0.92 -12.81 6.08
C LEU A 216 -1.07 -12.74 4.54
N GLU A 217 -0.67 -13.79 3.82
CA GLU A 217 -0.68 -13.83 2.36
C GLU A 217 -2.04 -13.40 1.77
N GLY A 218 -1.99 -12.42 0.87
CA GLY A 218 -3.16 -11.86 0.19
C GLY A 218 -4.05 -10.98 1.07
N ARG A 219 -3.68 -10.70 2.32
CA ARG A 219 -4.45 -9.88 3.27
C ARG A 219 -3.71 -8.62 3.75
N ILE A 220 -2.59 -8.26 3.12
CA ILE A 220 -1.82 -7.04 3.43
C ILE A 220 -2.12 -5.96 2.40
N ILE A 221 -2.53 -4.77 2.84
CA ILE A 221 -2.88 -3.63 1.95
C ILE A 221 -2.04 -2.38 2.20
N GLY A 222 -1.34 -2.32 3.33
CA GLY A 222 -0.34 -1.31 3.68
C GLY A 222 0.77 -1.95 4.51
N SER A 223 1.91 -1.28 4.61
CA SER A 223 3.00 -1.69 5.49
C SER A 223 3.72 -0.47 6.03
N HIS A 224 4.02 -0.48 7.33
CA HIS A 224 4.93 0.50 7.91
C HIS A 224 6.37 0.01 7.72
N LEU A 225 7.13 0.78 6.95
CA LEU A 225 8.52 0.52 6.61
C LEU A 225 9.43 1.17 7.64
N LYS A 226 9.91 0.34 8.57
CA LYS A 226 10.90 0.72 9.58
C LYS A 226 11.83 -0.45 9.87
N ASP A 227 12.98 -0.17 10.46
CA ASP A 227 13.97 -1.16 10.90
C ASP A 227 14.42 -0.82 12.31
N ILE A 228 14.94 -1.80 13.03
CA ILE A 228 15.28 -1.66 14.44
C ILE A 228 16.69 -2.18 14.73
N VAL A 229 17.32 -1.63 15.76
CA VAL A 229 18.72 -1.97 16.10
C VAL A 229 18.89 -3.32 16.80
N THR A 230 17.84 -3.84 17.45
CA THR A 230 17.89 -5.07 18.26
C THR A 230 16.67 -5.93 17.98
N PHE A 231 16.88 -7.21 17.67
CA PHE A 231 15.82 -8.19 17.49
C PHE A 231 15.32 -8.70 18.85
N ASN A 232 14.02 -8.97 18.97
CA ASN A 232 13.37 -9.47 20.19
C ASN A 232 13.57 -8.54 21.42
N ASP A 233 13.51 -7.23 21.19
CA ASP A 233 13.44 -6.21 22.22
C ASP A 233 12.29 -5.25 21.89
N THR A 234 11.24 -5.26 22.71
CA THR A 234 10.05 -4.43 22.48
C THR A 234 10.33 -2.92 22.55
N LYS A 235 11.49 -2.53 23.06
CA LYS A 235 11.95 -1.15 23.19
C LYS A 235 13.07 -0.79 22.20
N ALA A 236 13.43 -1.69 21.29
CA ALA A 236 14.48 -1.42 20.31
C ALA A 236 14.17 -0.13 19.53
N ALA A 237 15.16 0.76 19.48
CA ALA A 237 15.06 2.01 18.75
C ALA A 237 15.03 1.75 17.23
N ASP A 238 14.36 2.65 16.51
CA ASP A 238 14.39 2.68 15.06
C ASP A 238 15.78 2.99 14.53
N THR A 239 16.08 2.45 13.35
CA THR A 239 17.22 2.81 12.52
C THR A 239 16.79 2.83 11.05
N ILE A 240 17.68 3.25 10.17
CA ILE A 240 17.45 3.29 8.73
C ILE A 240 17.35 1.84 8.20
N PRO A 241 16.25 1.45 7.51
CA PRO A 241 16.17 0.22 6.74
C PRO A 241 17.47 -0.19 6.04
N GLY A 242 17.92 -1.40 6.34
CA GLY A 242 19.19 -1.96 5.86
C GLY A 242 20.37 -1.77 6.81
N LYS A 243 20.20 -1.00 7.89
CA LYS A 243 21.19 -0.86 8.98
C LYS A 243 20.77 -1.54 10.28
N GLY A 244 19.57 -2.11 10.34
CA GLY A 244 19.07 -2.84 11.50
C GLY A 244 19.08 -4.35 11.29
N VAL A 245 18.14 -5.02 11.96
CA VAL A 245 18.08 -6.48 12.04
C VAL A 245 17.16 -7.11 10.99
N ILE A 246 16.33 -6.32 10.29
CA ILE A 246 15.37 -6.85 9.33
C ILE A 246 16.04 -7.15 7.99
N LYS A 247 15.80 -8.36 7.47
CA LYS A 247 16.32 -8.83 6.18
C LYS A 247 15.47 -8.33 5.01
N PHE A 248 15.54 -7.04 4.70
CA PHE A 248 14.72 -6.40 3.66
C PHE A 248 14.74 -7.06 2.26
N PRO A 249 15.86 -7.59 1.74
CA PRO A 249 15.84 -8.30 0.46
C PRO A 249 14.83 -9.46 0.45
N GLU A 250 14.73 -10.21 1.55
CA GLU A 250 13.78 -11.31 1.69
C GLU A 250 12.34 -10.81 1.89
N VAL A 251 12.17 -9.75 2.68
CA VAL A 251 10.87 -9.10 2.93
C VAL A 251 10.26 -8.57 1.63
N PHE A 252 11.03 -7.81 0.84
CA PHE A 252 10.52 -7.28 -0.43
C PHE A 252 10.30 -8.39 -1.48
N ALA A 253 11.14 -9.43 -1.50
CA ALA A 253 10.89 -10.60 -2.35
C ALA A 253 9.57 -11.30 -1.97
N GLU A 254 9.25 -11.40 -0.68
CA GLU A 254 7.99 -11.96 -0.20
C GLU A 254 6.79 -11.08 -0.59
N PHE A 255 6.85 -9.76 -0.40
CA PHE A 255 5.81 -8.85 -0.92
C PHE A 255 5.60 -8.99 -2.43
N LYS A 256 6.68 -9.14 -3.21
CA LYS A 256 6.61 -9.36 -4.66
C LYS A 256 5.92 -10.69 -4.96
N ARG A 257 6.28 -11.77 -4.26
CA ARG A 257 5.69 -13.11 -4.42
C ARG A 257 4.18 -13.09 -4.18
N GLN A 258 3.72 -12.37 -3.16
CA GLN A 258 2.30 -12.24 -2.84
C GLN A 258 1.52 -11.32 -3.80
N GLY A 259 2.21 -10.65 -4.71
CA GLY A 259 1.57 -9.70 -5.63
C GLY A 259 1.04 -8.45 -4.92
N PHE A 260 1.69 -8.01 -3.84
CA PHE A 260 1.32 -6.80 -3.10
C PHE A 260 1.25 -5.56 -4.01
N LYS A 261 0.25 -4.69 -3.81
CA LYS A 261 0.01 -3.48 -4.61
C LYS A 261 -0.26 -2.24 -3.75
N GLY A 262 0.14 -2.30 -2.47
CA GLY A 262 -0.13 -1.25 -1.50
C GLY A 262 0.99 -0.23 -1.39
N MET A 263 0.97 0.50 -0.27
CA MET A 263 1.98 1.48 0.09
C MET A 263 2.90 0.94 1.18
N PHE A 264 4.20 1.19 1.02
CA PHE A 264 5.19 1.16 2.10
C PHE A 264 5.29 2.57 2.68
N SER A 265 4.77 2.73 3.89
CA SER A 265 4.73 3.99 4.62
C SER A 265 5.97 4.08 5.51
N ILE A 266 6.93 4.94 5.18
CA ILE A 266 8.11 5.15 6.03
C ILE A 266 7.63 5.70 7.38
N GLU A 267 7.86 4.95 8.44
CA GLU A 267 7.63 5.39 9.82
C GLU A 267 8.95 5.35 10.55
N HIS A 268 9.68 6.46 10.51
CA HIS A 268 11.02 6.57 11.09
C HIS A 268 10.94 7.27 12.46
N GLU A 269 10.94 6.46 13.51
CA GLU A 269 10.66 6.88 14.88
C GLU A 269 11.91 7.30 15.66
N SER A 270 12.80 8.04 15.00
CA SER A 270 14.02 8.56 15.60
C SER A 270 14.45 9.88 14.96
N ASN A 271 15.43 10.55 15.57
CA ASN A 271 16.01 11.82 15.06
C ASN A 271 14.93 12.89 14.73
N TRP A 272 13.92 13.00 15.59
CA TRP A 272 12.64 13.69 15.31
C TRP A 272 12.73 15.10 14.75
N TYR A 273 13.75 15.87 15.14
CA TYR A 273 13.91 17.25 14.69
C TYR A 273 14.72 17.38 13.39
N ASN A 274 15.44 16.34 12.96
CA ASN A 274 16.33 16.37 11.80
C ASN A 274 16.38 15.04 11.04
N ASN A 275 15.25 14.35 10.89
CA ASN A 275 15.15 13.05 10.23
C ASN A 275 14.93 13.09 8.71
N VAL A 276 14.86 14.27 8.07
CA VAL A 276 14.77 14.37 6.60
C VAL A 276 15.96 13.70 5.88
N PRO A 277 17.22 13.87 6.32
CA PRO A 277 18.35 13.12 5.77
C PRO A 277 18.16 11.60 5.87
N ASP A 278 17.69 11.11 7.01
CA ASP A 278 17.43 9.68 7.22
C ASP A 278 16.35 9.19 6.25
N VAL A 279 15.23 9.89 6.13
CA VAL A 279 14.16 9.56 5.18
C VAL A 279 14.66 9.53 3.74
N LYS A 280 15.54 10.45 3.34
CA LYS A 280 16.17 10.41 2.00
C LYS A 280 17.03 9.17 1.79
N GLU A 281 17.77 8.75 2.81
CA GLU A 281 18.54 7.53 2.76
C GLU A 281 17.63 6.30 2.62
N ILE A 282 16.52 6.26 3.36
CA ILE A 282 15.50 5.20 3.26
C ILE A 282 14.90 5.14 1.85
N VAL A 283 14.58 6.29 1.25
CA VAL A 283 14.10 6.36 -0.14
C VAL A 283 15.13 5.78 -1.11
N GLY A 284 16.42 6.13 -0.92
CA GLY A 284 17.51 5.57 -1.71
C GLY A 284 17.58 4.04 -1.60
N TYR A 285 17.63 3.54 -0.37
CA TYR A 285 17.67 2.11 -0.09
C TYR A 285 16.47 1.35 -0.68
N TYR A 286 15.25 1.85 -0.48
CA TYR A 286 14.04 1.27 -1.05
C TYR A 286 14.14 1.17 -2.58
N ASN A 287 14.57 2.24 -3.25
CA ASN A 287 14.69 2.26 -4.71
C ASN A 287 15.72 1.23 -5.21
N GLU A 288 16.84 1.06 -4.50
CA GLU A 288 17.83 0.03 -4.81
C GLU A 288 17.25 -1.37 -4.66
N GLN A 289 16.53 -1.65 -3.57
CA GLN A 289 15.88 -2.95 -3.35
C GLN A 289 14.81 -3.25 -4.41
N VAL A 290 13.96 -2.28 -4.73
CA VAL A 290 12.94 -2.43 -5.79
C VAL A 290 13.58 -2.66 -7.15
N LYS A 291 14.71 -2.00 -7.45
CA LYS A 291 15.46 -2.22 -8.69
C LYS A 291 16.06 -3.62 -8.75
N ALA A 292 16.56 -4.15 -7.64
CA ALA A 292 17.12 -5.50 -7.57
C ALA A 292 16.06 -6.61 -7.74
N LEU A 293 14.78 -6.28 -7.58
CA LEU A 293 13.65 -7.17 -7.80
C LEU A 293 13.13 -7.19 -9.23
N LYS A 294 13.61 -6.32 -10.13
CA LYS A 294 13.23 -6.32 -11.55
C LYS A 294 14.11 -7.29 -12.33
#